data_AF-A0A7V2NQW0-F1
#
_entry.id   AF-A0A7V2NQW0-F1
#
_cell.length_a   1.000
_cell.length_b   1.000
_cell.length_c   1.000
_cell.angle_alpha   90.00
_cell.angle_beta   90.00
_cell.angle_gamma   90.00
#
_symmetry.space_group_name_H-M   'P 1'
#
loop_
_entity.id
_entity.type
_entity.pdbx_description
1 polymer ?
#
loop_
_entity_poly.entity_id
_entity_poly.type
_entity_poly.pdbx_seq_one_letter_code
_entity_poly.pdbx_strand_id
1 'polypeptide(L)'
;TGGDVQHRNQRAAILNTNLEAASEIARQLRLRQMSGIIVVDFVDMDDAKDEQALIDRVKEELRKDRISADFVDLTGLGLVEITRKRAGESLADMLESAQFDA
;
A
#
# COMPACT_ATOMS: atom_id res chain seq x y z
N THR A 1 -27.66 23.05 -3.19
CA THR A 1 -28.02 21.63 -3.37
C THR A 1 -27.18 20.91 -4.43
N GLY A 2 -26.35 21.59 -5.25
CA GLY A 2 -25.42 20.92 -6.20
C GLY A 2 -24.05 20.52 -5.63
N GLY A 3 -23.49 21.29 -4.69
CA GLY A 3 -22.17 21.00 -4.10
C GLY A 3 -22.10 19.65 -3.37
N ASP A 4 -23.19 19.28 -2.68
CA ASP A 4 -23.26 18.04 -1.89
C ASP A 4 -23.15 16.76 -2.75
N VAL A 5 -23.60 16.82 -4.01
CA VAL A 5 -23.44 15.71 -4.98
C VAL A 5 -22.00 15.61 -5.47
N GLN A 6 -21.35 16.75 -5.75
CA GLN A 6 -19.98 16.79 -6.23
C GLN A 6 -18.99 16.30 -5.15
N HIS A 7 -19.18 16.72 -3.90
CA HIS A 7 -18.38 16.24 -2.77
C HIS A 7 -18.50 14.73 -2.54
N ARG A 8 -19.72 14.18 -2.63
CA ARG A 8 -19.95 12.72 -2.55
C ARG A 8 -19.21 11.95 -3.65
N ASN A 9 -19.22 12.47 -4.87
CA ASN A 9 -18.51 11.83 -5.99
C ASN A 9 -16.98 11.87 -5.80
N GLN A 10 -16.44 12.99 -5.30
CA GLN A 10 -15.01 13.11 -5.05
C GLN A 10 -14.54 12.16 -3.96
N ARG A 11 -15.29 12.06 -2.85
CA ARG A 11 -15.00 11.12 -1.75
C ARG A 11 -14.97 9.67 -2.25
N ALA A 12 -15.99 9.27 -3.03
CA ALA A 12 -16.05 7.92 -3.59
C ALA A 12 -14.89 7.63 -4.56
N ALA A 13 -14.47 8.63 -5.34
CA ALA A 13 -13.32 8.50 -6.23
C ALA A 13 -12.01 8.30 -5.44
N ILE A 14 -11.78 9.10 -4.38
CA ILE A 14 -10.60 8.97 -3.50
C ILE A 14 -10.54 7.57 -2.87
N LEU A 15 -11.66 7.11 -2.29
CA LEU A 15 -11.71 5.77 -1.70
C LEU A 15 -11.38 4.70 -2.74
N ASN A 16 -12.00 4.73 -3.92
CA ASN A 16 -11.72 3.75 -4.97
C ASN A 16 -10.24 3.76 -5.39
N THR A 17 -9.64 4.94 -5.58
CA THR A 17 -8.22 5.07 -5.91
C THR A 17 -7.33 4.49 -4.82
N ASN A 18 -7.61 4.75 -3.54
CA ASN A 18 -6.84 4.18 -2.43
C ASN A 18 -6.98 2.65 -2.35
N LEU A 19 -8.17 2.10 -2.62
CA LEU A 19 -8.40 0.64 -2.64
C LEU A 19 -7.66 -0.06 -3.80
N GLU A 20 -7.61 0.58 -4.97
CA GLU A 20 -6.83 0.11 -6.11
C GLU A 20 -5.32 0.18 -5.81
N ALA A 21 -4.87 1.30 -5.23
CA ALA A 21 -3.49 1.49 -4.82
C ALA A 21 -3.05 0.44 -3.80
N ALA A 22 -3.87 0.12 -2.79
CA ALA A 22 -3.57 -0.93 -1.81
C ALA A 22 -3.34 -2.30 -2.49
N SER A 23 -4.17 -2.64 -3.48
CA SER A 23 -4.00 -3.85 -4.29
C SER A 23 -2.71 -3.87 -5.08
N GLU A 24 -2.39 -2.75 -5.73
CA GLU A 24 -1.23 -2.64 -6.60
C GLU A 24 0.07 -2.62 -5.80
N ILE A 25 0.11 -1.91 -4.67
CA ILE A 25 1.26 -1.88 -3.76
C ILE A 25 1.59 -3.30 -3.29
N ALA A 26 0.61 -4.04 -2.77
CA ALA A 26 0.85 -5.41 -2.33
C ALA A 26 1.37 -6.31 -3.47
N ARG A 27 0.87 -6.12 -4.70
CA ARG A 27 1.38 -6.81 -5.89
C ARG A 27 2.83 -6.43 -6.20
N GLN A 28 3.19 -5.15 -6.11
CA GLN A 28 4.55 -4.66 -6.36
C GLN A 28 5.54 -5.15 -5.31
N LEU A 29 5.14 -5.22 -4.03
CA LEU A 29 5.98 -5.78 -2.97
C LEU A 29 6.43 -7.21 -3.30
N ARG A 30 5.50 -8.03 -3.81
CA ARG A 30 5.79 -9.41 -4.26
C ARG A 30 6.70 -9.43 -5.49
N LEU A 31 6.38 -8.65 -6.52
CA LEU A 31 7.10 -8.68 -7.79
C LEU A 31 8.52 -8.14 -7.71
N ARG A 32 8.75 -7.14 -6.85
CA ARG A 32 10.05 -6.48 -6.70
C ARG A 32 10.86 -7.04 -5.53
N GLN A 33 10.31 -8.01 -4.81
CA GLN A 33 10.91 -8.60 -3.62
C GLN A 33 11.28 -7.53 -2.55
N MET A 34 10.50 -6.44 -2.48
CA MET A 34 10.70 -5.35 -1.50
C MET A 34 10.41 -5.86 -0.09
N SER A 35 11.26 -5.52 0.87
CA SER A 35 11.21 -6.08 2.22
C SER A 35 11.64 -5.03 3.26
N GLY A 36 11.36 -5.30 4.53
CA GLY A 36 11.65 -4.39 5.64
C GLY A 36 10.41 -3.61 6.07
N ILE A 37 10.66 -2.42 6.62
CA ILE A 37 9.62 -1.45 6.97
C ILE A 37 9.27 -0.68 5.71
N ILE A 38 7.98 -0.67 5.37
CA ILE A 38 7.42 -0.01 4.20
C ILE A 38 6.38 0.97 4.72
N VAL A 39 6.45 2.22 4.25
CA VAL A 39 5.50 3.27 4.59
C VAL A 39 4.78 3.70 3.32
N VAL A 40 3.46 3.78 3.39
CA VAL A 40 2.61 4.18 2.27
C VAL A 40 1.82 5.43 2.66
N ASP A 41 1.94 6.46 1.83
CA ASP A 41 1.16 7.69 1.91
C ASP A 41 -0.04 7.58 0.98
N PHE A 42 -1.24 7.36 1.53
CA PHE A 42 -2.48 7.31 0.77
C PHE A 42 -3.09 8.71 0.67
N VAL A 43 -3.99 8.92 -0.29
CA VAL A 43 -4.70 10.21 -0.39
C VAL A 43 -5.59 10.40 0.83
N ASP A 44 -5.56 11.60 1.42
CA ASP A 44 -6.35 11.96 2.59
C ASP A 44 -7.84 11.62 2.45
N MET A 45 -8.41 11.05 3.51
CA MET A 45 -9.83 10.71 3.62
C MET A 45 -10.39 11.29 4.91
N ASP A 46 -11.54 11.96 4.84
CA ASP A 46 -12.16 12.62 6.00
C ASP A 46 -13.07 11.69 6.84
N ASP A 47 -13.44 10.52 6.31
CA ASP A 47 -14.36 9.58 6.97
C ASP A 47 -13.62 8.33 7.47
N ALA A 48 -13.71 8.10 8.78
CA ALA A 48 -13.10 6.94 9.44
C ALA A 48 -13.57 5.58 8.87
N LYS A 49 -14.77 5.51 8.25
CA LYS A 49 -15.22 4.29 7.57
C LYS A 49 -14.41 3.99 6.31
N ASP A 50 -14.02 5.03 5.57
CA ASP A 50 -13.24 4.91 4.35
C ASP A 50 -11.79 4.51 4.70
N GLU A 51 -11.24 5.09 5.78
CA GLU A 51 -9.96 4.68 6.36
C GLU A 51 -9.99 3.21 6.81
N GLN A 52 -11.03 2.79 7.54
CA GLN A 52 -11.16 1.39 7.94
C GLN A 52 -11.26 0.45 6.73
N ALA A 53 -12.01 0.82 5.70
CA ALA A 53 -12.12 0.04 4.47
C ALA A 53 -10.75 -0.10 3.76
N LEU A 54 -9.95 0.97 3.75
CA LEU A 54 -8.58 0.93 3.25
C LEU A 54 -7.68 -0.01 4.07
N ILE A 55 -7.72 0.08 5.40
CA ILE A 55 -6.94 -0.80 6.29
C ILE A 55 -7.30 -2.27 6.06
N ASP A 56 -8.60 -2.58 5.97
CA ASP A 56 -9.08 -3.94 5.72
C ASP A 56 -8.61 -4.45 4.35
N ARG A 57 -8.65 -3.60 3.33
CA ARG A 57 -8.13 -3.91 1.99
C ARG A 57 -6.64 -4.18 1.98
N VAL A 58 -5.84 -3.36 2.68
CA VAL A 58 -4.39 -3.57 2.83
C VAL A 58 -4.13 -4.92 3.49
N LYS A 59 -4.78 -5.21 4.62
CA LYS A 59 -4.64 -6.49 5.33
C LYS A 59 -5.01 -7.68 4.45
N GLU A 60 -6.11 -7.59 3.70
CA GLU A 60 -6.53 -8.64 2.76
C GLU A 60 -5.47 -8.92 1.70
N GLU A 61 -4.93 -7.86 1.09
CA GLU A 61 -3.96 -7.98 -0.01
C GLU A 61 -2.58 -8.47 0.45
N LEU A 62 -2.15 -8.10 1.66
CA LEU A 62 -0.91 -8.60 2.26
C LEU A 62 -0.99 -10.10 2.57
N ARG A 63 -2.16 -10.63 2.95
CA ARG A 63 -2.34 -12.08 3.20
C ARG A 63 -2.15 -12.95 1.96
N LYS A 64 -2.16 -12.36 0.76
CA LYS A 64 -1.86 -13.07 -0.50
C LYS A 64 -0.36 -13.25 -0.73
N ASP A 65 0.49 -12.63 0.08
CA ASP A 65 1.92 -12.80 0.02
C ASP A 65 2.35 -14.16 0.59
N ARG A 66 3.31 -14.80 -0.10
CA ARG A 66 3.93 -16.04 0.37
C ARG A 66 4.96 -15.78 1.46
N ILE A 67 5.49 -14.56 1.50
CA ILE A 67 6.40 -14.08 2.53
C ILE A 67 5.57 -13.31 3.56
N SER A 68 5.85 -13.52 4.85
CA SER A 68 5.14 -12.81 5.95
C SER A 68 5.19 -11.31 5.71
N ALA A 69 4.01 -10.73 5.49
CA ALA A 69 3.80 -9.31 5.32
C ALA A 69 2.58 -8.89 6.15
N ASP A 70 2.76 -7.89 6.99
CA ASP A 70 1.82 -7.54 8.04
C ASP A 70 1.62 -6.03 8.06
N PHE A 71 0.34 -5.61 8.10
CA PHE A 71 -0.02 -4.25 8.46
C PHE A 71 0.35 -4.04 9.93
N VAL A 72 1.06 -2.95 10.23
CA VAL A 72 1.49 -2.59 11.58
C VAL A 72 0.50 -1.62 12.20
N ASP A 73 0.43 -0.40 11.66
CA ASP A 73 -0.42 0.65 12.18
C ASP A 73 -0.65 1.75 11.14
N LEU A 74 -1.56 2.68 11.45
CA LEU A 74 -1.64 3.98 10.83
C LEU A 74 -0.90 4.98 11.73
N THR A 75 0.21 5.52 11.23
CA THR A 75 1.07 6.41 12.02
C THR A 75 0.32 7.69 12.40
N GLY A 76 0.83 8.42 13.40
CA GLY A 76 0.26 9.72 13.78
C GLY A 76 0.28 10.79 12.68
N LEU A 77 0.95 10.54 11.55
CA LEU A 77 0.96 11.40 10.36
C LEU A 77 -0.04 10.95 9.28
N GLY A 78 -0.82 9.88 9.50
CA GLY A 78 -1.75 9.34 8.51
C GLY A 78 -1.15 8.29 7.57
N LEU A 79 0.13 7.96 7.71
CA LEU A 79 0.81 6.98 6.85
C LEU A 79 0.52 5.55 7.29
N VAL A 80 0.33 4.64 6.33
CA VAL A 80 0.18 3.20 6.60
C VAL A 80 1.55 2.55 6.73
N GLU A 81 1.79 1.87 7.85
CA GLU A 81 3.02 1.14 8.12
C GLU A 81 2.82 -0.36 7.87
N ILE A 82 3.74 -0.96 7.11
CA ILE A 82 3.75 -2.37 6.75
C ILE A 82 5.13 -2.94 7.06
N THR A 83 5.18 -4.16 7.58
CA THR A 83 6.42 -4.94 7.65
C THR A 83 6.34 -6.12 6.71
N ARG A 84 7.44 -6.40 6.00
CA ARG A 84 7.57 -7.60 5.16
C ARG A 84 8.91 -8.26 5.39
N LYS A 85 8.92 -9.56 5.74
CA LYS A 85 10.16 -10.30 5.97
C LYS A 85 11.03 -10.31 4.70
N ARG A 86 12.35 -10.26 4.88
CA ARG A 86 13.31 -10.38 3.78
C ARG A 86 13.39 -11.83 3.31
N ALA A 87 13.30 -12.04 2.00
CA ALA A 87 13.35 -13.35 1.38
C ALA A 87 14.20 -13.30 0.09
N GLY A 88 15.51 -13.13 0.25
CA GLY A 88 16.46 -12.98 -0.86
C GLY A 88 16.75 -11.52 -1.22
N GLU A 89 17.49 -11.36 -2.33
CA GLU A 89 17.87 -10.06 -2.90
C GLU A 89 16.69 -9.36 -3.54
N SER A 90 16.59 -8.04 -3.39
CA SER A 90 15.55 -7.27 -4.06
C SER A 90 15.79 -7.23 -5.59
N LEU A 91 14.76 -6.92 -6.37
CA LEU A 91 14.95 -6.71 -7.82
C LEU A 91 15.97 -5.59 -8.09
N ALA A 92 16.03 -4.56 -7.23
CA ALA A 92 17.02 -3.49 -7.37
C ALA A 92 18.44 -4.02 -7.12
N ASP A 93 18.64 -4.81 -6.06
CA ASP A 93 19.94 -5.40 -5.70
C ASP A 93 20.48 -6.27 -6.85
N MET A 94 19.60 -7.06 -7.49
CA MET A 94 19.97 -7.91 -8.64
C MET A 94 20.35 -7.09 -9.88
N LEU A 95 19.70 -5.95 -10.11
CA LEU A 95 20.01 -5.09 -11.25
C LEU A 95 21.30 -4.31 -11.02
N GLU A 96 21.59 -3.92 -9.78
CA GLU A 96 22.85 -3.29 -9.43
C GLU A 96 24.02 -4.27 -9.57
N SER A 97 23.91 -5.50 -9.06
CA SER A 97 24.98 -6.50 -9.17
C SER A 97 25.27 -6.88 -10.63
N ALA A 98 24.24 -7.05 -11.45
CA ALA A 98 24.40 -7.38 -12.88
C ALA A 98 25.11 -6.28 -13.70
N GLN A 99 25.10 -5.02 -13.24
CA GLN A 99 25.82 -3.92 -13.91
C GLN A 99 27.32 -3.93 -13.65
N PHE A 100 27.80 -4.61 -12.61
CA PHE A 100 29.24 -4.72 -12.31
C PHE A 100 29.91 -5.93 -12.99
N ASP A 101 29.10 -6.87 -13.50
CA ASP A 101 29.57 -8.08 -14.18
C ASP A 101 29.63 -7.94 -15.73
N ALA A 102 29.30 -6.75 -16.27
CA ALA A 102 29.30 -6.42 -17.71
C ALA A 102 30.40 -5.41 -18.07
#